data_AF-A0A369NE63-F1
#
_entry.id   AF-A0A369NE63-F1
#
_cell.length_a   1.000
_cell.length_b   1.000
_cell.length_c   1.000
_cell.angle_alpha   90.00
_cell.angle_beta   90.00
_cell.angle_gamma   90.00
#
_symmetry.space_group_name_H-M   'P 1'
#
loop_
_entity.id
_entity.type
_entity.pdbx_description
1 polymer ?
#
loop_
_entity_poly.entity_id
_entity_poly.type
_entity_poly.pdbx_seq_one_letter_code
_entity_poly.pdbx_strand_id
1 'polypeptide(L)' 'MLHSRDKEPTPAGLMLDAEELTSAYILPRKDGERLYLDLFAKGEYRPELLFGECAIAQAAVASPEAQWKLANLKKMKR' A
#
# COMPACT_ATOMS: atom_id res chain seq x y z
N MET A 1 28.39 -7.27 4.87
CA MET A 1 29.06 -6.36 3.92
C MET A 1 28.84 -4.95 4.43
N LEU A 2 29.91 -4.22 4.79
CA LEU A 2 29.78 -2.79 5.14
C LEU A 2 29.59 -2.01 3.83
N HIS A 3 28.51 -1.24 3.72
CA HIS A 3 28.38 -0.26 2.65
C HIS A 3 29.53 0.75 2.80
N SER A 4 30.47 0.72 1.86
CA SER A 4 31.44 1.80 1.69
C SER A 4 30.67 3.10 1.57
N ARG A 5 30.93 4.04 2.48
CA ARG A 5 30.36 5.40 2.46
C ARG A 5 31.02 6.22 1.33
N ASP A 6 30.95 5.75 0.10
CA ASP A 6 31.69 6.36 -1.01
C ASP A 6 31.07 7.67 -1.52
N LYS A 7 29.99 8.15 -0.90
CA LYS A 7 29.52 9.56 -0.94
C LYS A 7 28.44 9.77 0.13
N GLU A 8 28.46 10.91 0.81
CA GLU A 8 27.29 11.33 1.57
C GLU A 8 26.10 11.49 0.59
N PRO A 9 24.93 10.92 0.92
CA PRO A 9 23.78 11.01 0.04
C PRO A 9 23.36 12.47 -0.10
N THR A 10 23.26 12.95 -1.33
CA THR A 10 22.76 14.30 -1.59
C THR A 10 21.24 14.31 -1.43
N PRO A 11 20.62 15.45 -1.05
CA PRO A 11 19.16 15.54 -1.01
C PRO A 11 18.50 15.14 -2.34
N ALA A 12 19.10 15.51 -3.47
CA ALA A 12 18.61 15.13 -4.79
C ALA A 12 18.70 13.60 -5.04
N GLY A 13 19.80 12.96 -4.62
CA GLY A 13 19.94 11.51 -4.69
C GLY A 13 18.88 10.79 -3.85
N LEU A 14 18.63 11.27 -2.63
CA LEU A 14 17.59 10.72 -1.76
C LEU A 14 16.18 10.85 -2.35
N MET A 15 15.88 11.97 -3.03
CA MET A 15 14.58 12.12 -3.69
C MET A 15 14.42 11.13 -4.85
N LEU A 16 15.45 10.94 -5.68
CA LEU A 16 15.42 9.96 -6.76
C LEU A 16 15.25 8.53 -6.24
N ASP A 17 16.01 8.16 -5.20
CA ASP A 17 15.90 6.83 -4.58
C ASP A 17 14.49 6.61 -3.98
N ALA A 18 13.92 7.65 -3.37
CA ALA A 18 12.56 7.57 -2.81
C ALA A 18 11.49 7.45 -3.90
N GLU A 19 11.63 8.17 -5.01
CA GLU A 19 10.73 8.06 -6.16
C GLU A 19 10.81 6.67 -6.80
N GLU A 20 12.01 6.14 -7.00
CA GLU A 20 12.22 4.80 -7.53
C GLU A 20 11.59 3.75 -6.62
N LEU A 21 11.83 3.84 -5.30
CA LEU A 21 11.24 2.95 -4.32
C LEU A 21 9.71 3.06 -4.31
N THR A 22 9.17 4.26 -4.39
CA THR A 22 7.73 4.50 -4.36
C THR A 22 7.07 3.92 -5.61
N SER A 23 7.63 4.19 -6.78
CA SER A 23 7.16 3.67 -8.06
C SER A 23 7.25 2.15 -8.14
N ALA A 24 8.37 1.59 -7.66
CA ALA A 24 8.54 0.17 -7.60
C ALA A 24 7.57 -0.44 -6.60
N TYR A 25 7.55 -0.07 -5.32
CA TYR A 25 6.95 -0.91 -4.28
C TYR A 25 5.66 -0.37 -3.65
N ILE A 26 5.35 0.92 -3.81
CA ILE A 26 4.24 1.57 -3.10
C ILE A 26 3.07 1.86 -4.04
N LEU A 27 3.35 2.35 -5.25
CA LEU A 27 2.30 2.68 -6.20
C LEU A 27 1.61 1.42 -6.75
N PRO A 28 0.28 1.48 -6.96
CA PRO A 28 -0.44 0.41 -7.63
C PRO A 28 0.15 0.13 -9.02
N ARG A 29 0.56 -1.12 -9.23
CA ARG A 29 1.11 -1.60 -10.50
C ARG A 29 0.03 -2.11 -11.43
N LYS A 30 -1.12 -2.52 -10.89
CA LYS A 30 -2.24 -3.11 -11.62
C LYS A 30 -3.54 -2.33 -11.42
N ASP A 31 -4.43 -2.39 -12.41
CA ASP A 31 -5.74 -1.71 -12.32
C ASP A 31 -6.59 -2.24 -11.16
N GLY A 32 -6.47 -3.52 -10.82
CA GLY A 32 -7.13 -4.10 -9.64
C GLY A 32 -6.64 -3.51 -8.32
N GLU A 33 -5.35 -3.20 -8.19
CA GLU A 33 -4.78 -2.56 -7.00
C GLU A 33 -5.24 -1.10 -6.87
N ARG A 34 -5.33 -0.39 -8.00
CA ARG A 34 -5.88 0.98 -8.05
C ARG A 34 -7.34 0.98 -7.60
N LEU A 35 -8.15 0.12 -8.21
CA LEU A 35 -9.57 -0.01 -7.89
C LEU A 35 -9.78 -0.41 -6.43
N TYR A 36 -8.96 -1.32 -5.90
CA TYR A 36 -8.99 -1.68 -4.48
C TYR A 36 -8.79 -0.45 -3.59
N LEU A 37 -7.77 0.38 -3.86
CA LEU A 37 -7.49 1.57 -3.04
C LEU A 37 -8.61 2.62 -3.15
N ASP A 38 -9.17 2.83 -4.35
CA ASP A 38 -10.28 3.76 -4.55
C ASP A 38 -11.54 3.35 -3.78
N LEU A 39 -11.86 2.05 -3.79
CA LEU A 39 -12.97 1.49 -3.01
C LEU A 39 -12.67 1.54 -1.52
N PHE A 40 -11.44 1.24 -1.11
CA PHE A 40 -11.04 1.27 0.29
C PHE A 40 -11.09 2.68 0.89
N ALA A 41 -10.64 3.69 0.13
CA ALA A 41 -10.82 5.10 0.48
C ALA A 41 -12.32 5.46 0.61
N LYS A 42 -13.19 4.77 -0.12
CA LYS A 42 -14.63 4.89 0.01
C LYS A 42 -15.24 4.11 1.18
N GLY A 43 -14.44 3.36 1.94
CA GLY A 43 -14.92 2.54 3.05
C GLY A 43 -15.50 1.18 2.59
N GLU A 44 -15.22 0.78 1.34
CA GLU A 44 -15.54 -0.53 0.80
C GLU A 44 -14.28 -1.41 0.83
N TYR A 45 -14.34 -2.54 1.51
CA TYR A 45 -13.19 -3.44 1.65
C TYR A 45 -13.37 -4.68 0.79
N ARG A 46 -12.50 -4.83 -0.22
CA ARG A 46 -12.55 -5.87 -1.27
C ARG A 46 -11.17 -6.51 -1.51
N PRO A 47 -10.60 -7.24 -0.52
CA PRO A 47 -9.26 -7.82 -0.64
C PRO A 47 -9.11 -8.82 -1.81
N GLU A 48 -10.21 -9.32 -2.35
CA GLU A 48 -10.25 -10.20 -3.52
C GLU A 48 -9.68 -9.51 -4.78
N LEU A 49 -9.73 -8.17 -4.86
CA LEU A 49 -9.10 -7.42 -5.95
C LEU A 49 -7.57 -7.46 -5.93
N LEU A 50 -6.97 -7.75 -4.77
CA LEU A 50 -5.52 -7.88 -4.61
C LEU A 50 -5.06 -9.34 -4.73
N PHE A 51 -5.79 -10.25 -4.10
CA PHE A 51 -5.35 -11.64 -3.92
C PHE A 51 -6.15 -12.64 -4.76
N GLY A 52 -7.20 -12.21 -5.46
CA GLY A 52 -8.19 -13.09 -6.06
C GLY A 52 -9.07 -13.80 -5.03
N GLU A 53 -9.95 -14.67 -5.50
CA GLU A 53 -10.83 -15.50 -4.66
C GLU A 53 -10.04 -16.67 -4.07
N CYS A 54 -9.19 -16.39 -3.09
CA CYS A 54 -8.36 -17.39 -2.42
C CYS A 54 -8.36 -17.24 -0.89
N ALA A 55 -7.75 -18.21 -0.21
CA ALA A 55 -7.65 -18.22 1.25
C ALA A 55 -7.02 -16.95 1.84
N ILE A 56 -6.11 -16.30 1.09
CA ILE A 56 -5.47 -15.05 1.53
C ILE A 56 -6.47 -13.91 1.59
N ALA A 57 -7.40 -13.80 0.63
CA ALA A 57 -8.44 -12.77 0.67
C ALA A 57 -9.35 -12.95 1.89
N GLN A 58 -9.74 -14.19 2.20
CA GLN A 58 -10.52 -14.51 3.39
C GLN A 58 -9.79 -14.17 4.69
N ALA A 59 -8.49 -14.50 4.77
CA ALA A 59 -7.66 -14.13 5.91
C ALA A 59 -7.52 -12.61 6.06
N ALA A 60 -7.41 -11.88 4.95
CA ALA A 60 -7.37 -10.42 4.94
C ALA A 60 -8.68 -9.80 5.48
N VAL A 61 -9.85 -10.34 5.10
CA VAL A 61 -11.15 -9.93 5.68
C VAL A 61 -11.17 -10.06 7.21
N ALA A 62 -10.54 -11.10 7.74
CA ALA A 62 -10.47 -11.35 9.17
C ALA A 62 -9.37 -10.54 9.90
N SER A 63 -8.53 -9.76 9.19
CA SER A 63 -7.45 -8.98 9.82
C SER A 63 -8.03 -7.89 10.74
N PRO A 64 -7.67 -7.90 12.05
CA PRO A 64 -8.08 -6.85 12.98
C PRO A 64 -7.61 -5.46 12.55
N GLU A 65 -6.40 -5.36 12.00
CA GLU A 65 -5.81 -4.11 11.53
C GLU A 65 -6.58 -3.53 10.33
N ALA A 66 -6.94 -4.39 9.38
CA ALA A 66 -7.73 -3.98 8.22
C ALA A 66 -9.12 -3.46 8.66
N GLN A 67 -9.77 -4.18 9.57
CA GLN A 67 -11.07 -3.80 10.12
C GLN A 67 -11.01 -2.49 10.90
N TRP A 68 -9.98 -2.31 11.75
CA TRP A 68 -9.78 -1.06 12.48
C TRP A 68 -9.58 0.13 11.54
N LYS A 69 -8.75 -0.02 10.51
CA LYS A 69 -8.50 1.05 9.53
C LYS A 69 -9.77 1.40 8.76
N LEU A 70 -10.54 0.40 8.35
CA LEU A 70 -11.82 0.58 7.66
C LEU A 70 -12.83 1.33 8.54
N ALA A 71 -12.92 0.96 9.83
CA ALA A 71 -13.79 1.63 10.78
C ALA A 71 -13.40 3.11 10.96
N ASN A 72 -12.11 3.43 10.98
CA ASN A 72 -11.65 4.82 11.07
C ASN A 72 -11.92 5.62 9.80
N LEU A 73 -11.68 5.03 8.62
CA LEU A 73 -12.01 5.69 7.35
C LEU A 73 -13.50 6.05 7.25
N LYS A 74 -14.39 5.14 7.69
CA LYS A 74 -15.83 5.39 7.75
C LYS A 74 -16.21 6.53 8.70
N LYS A 75 -15.48 6.71 9.80
CA LYS A 75 -15.68 7.84 10.73
C LYS A 75 -15.14 9.16 10.21
N MET A 76 -14.09 9.12 9.40
CA MET A 76 -13.44 10.30 8.82
C MET A 76 -14.18 10.87 7.61
N LYS A 77 -14.99 10.05 6.93
CA LYS A 77 -15.92 10.51 5.91
C LYS A 77 -17.02 11.35 6.55
N ARG A 78 -16.76 12.65 6.65
CA ARG A 78 -17.69 13.71 6.98
C ARG A 78 -17.92 14.57 5.74
#